data_AF-C9LUZ2-F1
#
_entry.id   AF-C9LUZ2-F1
#
_cell.length_a   1.000
_cell.length_b   1.000
_cell.length_c   1.000
_cell.angle_alpha   90.00
_cell.angle_beta   90.00
_cell.angle_gamma   90.00
#
_symmetry.space_group_name_H-M   'P 1'
#
loop_
_entity.id
_entity.type
_entity.pdbx_description
1 polymer ?
#
loop_
_entity_poly.entity_id
_entity_poly.type
_entity_poly.pdbx_seq_one_letter_code
_entity_poly.pdbx_strand_id
1 'polypeptide(L)' 'PYDNASMENFFGTLKSECLHRMKFGSRKELEETVAQYVHFYNYERIQLKSGLTSYEIWSKTA' A
#
# COMPACT_ATOMS: atom_id res chain seq x y z
N PRO A 1 -22.79 -4.63 -3.07
CA PRO A 1 -21.86 -4.49 -1.92
C PRO A 1 -20.42 -4.78 -2.35
N TYR A 2 -19.74 -3.75 -2.88
CA TYR A 2 -18.36 -3.82 -3.39
C TYR A 2 -17.43 -2.87 -2.61
N ASP A 3 -17.80 -2.53 -1.38
CA ASP A 3 -17.11 -1.54 -0.53
C ASP A 3 -15.68 -1.96 -0.16
N ASN A 4 -15.43 -3.27 -0.03
CA ASN A 4 -14.16 -3.77 0.45
C ASN A 4 -13.11 -4.00 -0.66
N ALA A 5 -13.46 -3.86 -1.94
CA ALA A 5 -12.57 -4.25 -3.04
C ALA A 5 -11.24 -3.47 -3.04
N SER A 6 -11.25 -2.20 -2.66
CA SER A 6 -10.03 -1.40 -2.53
C SER A 6 -9.11 -1.91 -1.42
N MET A 7 -9.69 -2.31 -0.28
CA MET A 7 -8.94 -2.86 0.85
C MET A 7 -8.46 -4.29 0.55
N GLU A 8 -9.26 -5.11 -0.13
CA GLU A 8 -8.85 -6.44 -0.59
C GLU A 8 -7.66 -6.35 -1.55
N ASN A 9 -7.68 -5.38 -2.47
CA ASN A 9 -6.56 -5.12 -3.36
C ASN A 9 -5.32 -4.66 -2.59
N PHE A 10 -5.45 -3.72 -1.65
CA PHE A 10 -4.35 -3.26 -0.80
C PHE A 10 -3.71 -4.42 -0.01
N PHE A 11 -4.52 -5.24 0.68
CA PHE A 11 -3.99 -6.37 1.43
C PHE A 11 -3.40 -7.45 0.53
N GLY A 12 -3.94 -7.64 -0.68
CA GLY A 12 -3.38 -8.53 -1.69
C GLY A 12 -1.98 -8.10 -2.12
N THR A 13 -1.78 -6.80 -2.38
CA THR A 13 -0.46 -6.27 -2.77
C THR A 13 0.51 -6.27 -1.60
N LEU A 14 0.09 -5.83 -0.40
CA LEU A 14 0.94 -5.86 0.80
C LEU A 14 1.48 -7.26 1.09
N LYS A 15 0.62 -8.28 1.02
CA LYS A 15 1.04 -9.67 1.25
C LYS A 15 2.02 -10.14 0.18
N SER A 16 1.72 -9.92 -1.10
CA SER A 16 2.50 -10.47 -2.22
C SER A 16 3.82 -9.74 -2.50
N GLU A 17 3.85 -8.43 -2.28
CA GLU A 17 5.02 -7.59 -2.53
C GLU A 17 5.94 -7.51 -1.30
N CYS A 18 5.40 -7.63 -0.08
CA CYS A 18 6.15 -7.47 1.15
C CYS A 18 6.14 -8.72 2.03
N LEU A 19 4.99 -9.09 2.60
CA LEU A 19 4.95 -10.09 3.69
C LEU A 19 5.37 -11.50 3.28
N HIS A 20 5.09 -11.91 2.04
CA HIS A 20 5.53 -13.22 1.53
C HIS A 20 7.01 -13.24 1.13
N ARG A 21 7.62 -12.08 0.89
CA ARG A 21 9.00 -11.95 0.41
C ARG A 21 10.02 -11.71 1.53
N MET A 22 9.54 -11.28 2.70
CA MET A 22 10.37 -10.92 3.84
C MET A 22 10.17 -11.89 5.00
N LYS A 23 11.22 -12.10 5.79
CA LYS A 23 11.18 -12.84 7.06
C LYS A 23 11.40 -11.82 8.16
N PHE A 24 10.46 -11.74 9.09
CA PHE A 24 10.52 -10.78 10.18
C PHE A 24 11.11 -11.43 11.43
N GLY A 25 12.13 -10.82 12.02
CA GLY A 25 12.76 -11.27 13.25
C GLY A 25 12.01 -10.83 14.51
N SER A 26 11.14 -9.82 14.40
CA SER A 26 10.33 -9.32 15.51
C SER A 26 9.02 -8.70 15.03
N ARG A 27 8.06 -8.58 15.97
CA ARG A 27 6.81 -7.84 15.71
C ARG A 27 7.08 -6.37 15.35
N LYS A 28 8.04 -5.73 16.02
CA LYS A 28 8.40 -4.34 15.76
C LYS A 28 8.87 -4.14 14.32
N GLU A 29 9.72 -5.04 13.82
CA GLU A 29 10.20 -5.01 12.44
C GLU A 29 9.07 -5.17 11.41
N LEU A 30 8.10 -6.05 11.71
CA LEU A 30 6.88 -6.17 10.90
C LEU A 30 6.07 -4.87 10.90
N GLU A 31 5.84 -4.27 12.07
CA GLU A 31 5.08 -3.02 12.22
C GLU A 31 5.77 -1.87 11.46
N GLU A 32 7.10 -1.74 11.57
CA GLU A 32 7.90 -0.75 10.85
C GLU A 32 7.85 -0.98 9.34
N THR A 33 7.89 -2.23 8.89
CA THR A 33 7.80 -2.57 7.46
C THR A 33 6.41 -2.26 6.89
N VAL A 34 5.35 -2.58 7.62
CA VAL A 34 3.98 -2.25 7.20
C VAL A 34 3.79 -0.74 7.14
N ALA A 35 4.30 0.01 8.12
CA ALA A 35 4.22 1.48 8.10
C ALA A 35 4.94 2.07 6.88
N GLN A 36 6.13 1.57 6.56
CA GLN A 36 6.87 1.98 5.35
C GLN A 36 6.11 1.64 4.07
N TYR A 37 5.52 0.44 3.98
CA TYR A 37 4.74 0.04 2.81
C TYR A 37 3.50 0.92 2.63
N VAL A 38 2.81 1.29 3.71
CA VAL A 38 1.67 2.22 3.66
C VAL A 38 2.10 3.60 3.14
N HIS A 39 3.25 4.10 3.59
CA HIS A 39 3.80 5.36 3.08
C HIS A 39 4.08 5.26 1.58
N PHE A 40 4.83 4.24 1.16
CA PHE A 40 5.12 3.97 -0.24
C PHE A 40 3.85 3.88 -1.10
N TYR A 41 2.86 3.11 -0.66
CA TYR A 41 1.62 2.89 -1.40
C TYR A 41 0.83 4.20 -1.63
N ASN A 42 0.85 5.11 -0.64
CA ASN A 42 0.08 6.34 -0.70
C ASN A 42 0.81 7.47 -1.43
N TYR A 43 2.12 7.62 -1.20
CA TYR A 43 2.88 8.81 -1.58
C TYR A 43 3.90 8.58 -2.69
N GLU A 44 4.27 7.34 -2.98
CA GLU A 44 5.36 7.04 -3.93
C GLU A 44 4.90 6.14 -5.08
N ARG A 45 3.90 5.28 -4.84
CA ARG A 45 3.39 4.35 -5.85
C ARG A 45 2.61 5.08 -6.93
N ILE A 46 3.20 5.15 -8.12
CA ILE A 46 2.57 5.72 -9.31
C ILE A 46 1.50 4.78 -9.85
N GLN A 47 0.27 5.28 -9.99
CA GLN A 47 -0.80 4.56 -10.66
C GLN A 47 -0.64 4.66 -12.17
N LEU A 48 -0.51 3.52 -12.85
CA LEU A 48 -0.28 3.46 -14.31
C LEU A 48 -1.35 4.19 -15.15
N LYS A 49 -2.59 4.28 -14.65
CA LYS A 49 -3.69 4.91 -15.37
C LYS A 49 -3.64 6.44 -15.36
N SER A 50 -3.20 7.03 -14.25
CA SER A 50 -3.17 8.50 -14.07
C SER A 50 -1.77 9.09 -14.18
N GLY A 51 -0.73 8.27 -14.00
CA GLY A 51 0.66 8.74 -13.85
C GLY A 51 0.91 9.48 -12.53
N LEU A 52 0.01 9.38 -11.56
CA LEU A 52 0.06 10.09 -10.29
C LEU A 52 0.06 9.12 -9.11
N THR A 53 0.54 9.60 -7.96
CA THR A 53 0.44 8.89 -6.68
C THR A 53 -1.00 8.91 -6.15
N SER A 54 -1.33 7.98 -5.24
CA SER A 54 -2.66 7.93 -4.63
C SER A 54 -3.00 9.24 -3.89
N TYR A 55 -2.03 9.82 -3.19
CA TYR A 55 -2.17 11.10 -2.51
C TYR A 55 -2.43 12.26 -3.48
N GLU A 56 -1.69 12.34 -4.59
CA GLU A 56 -1.91 13.39 -5.59
C GLU A 56 -3.27 13.31 -6.27
N ILE A 57 -3.77 12.10 -6.53
CA ILE A 57 -5.12 11.91 -7.05
C ILE A 57 -6.12 12.46 -6.04
N TRP A 58 -6.01 12.07 -4.77
CA TRP A 58 -6.90 12.53 -3.72
C TRP A 58 -6.87 14.06 -3.57
N SER A 59 -5.67 14.65 -3.53
CA SER A 59 -5.48 16.11 -3.45
C SER A 59 -6.08 16.87 -4.63
N LYS A 60 -6.24 16.24 -5.81
CA LYS A 60 -6.85 16.87 -6.99
C LYS A 60 -8.36 16.67 -7.09
N THR A 61 -8.88 15.65 -6.42
CA THR A 61 -10.31 15.31 -6.40
C THR A 61 -11.06 15.82 -5.17
N ALA A 62 -10.33 16.37 -4.19
CA ALA A 62 -10.87 17.01 -2.99
C ALA A 62 -11.32 18.46 -3.25
#